data_AF-M1EQG7-F1
#
_entry.id   AF-M1EQG7-F1
#
_cell.length_a   1.000
_cell.length_b   1.000
_cell.length_c   1.000
_cell.angle_alpha   90.00
_cell.angle_beta   90.00
_cell.angle_gamma   90.00
#
_symmetry.space_group_name_H-M   'P 1'
#
loop_
_entity.id
_entity.type
_entity.pdbx_description
1 polymer ?
#
loop_
_entity_poly.entity_id
_entity_poly.type
_entity_poly.pdbx_seq_one_letter_code
_entity_poly.pdbx_strand_id
1 'polypeptide(L)' 'LKVLKSLDRESQSFYNLVVQVHDLPQLPASRFTSTAHVSIILLDVNDNPPAFLSPKLTYIPENTPIDTIVFKA' A
#
# COMPACT_ATOMS: atom_id res chain seq x y z
N LEU A 1 -5.65 18.85 -5.55
CA LEU A 1 -5.75 17.37 -5.66
C LEU A 1 -6.70 16.88 -4.58
N LYS A 2 -7.62 15.96 -4.89
CA LYS A 2 -8.59 15.39 -3.94
C LYS A 2 -8.67 13.88 -4.16
N VAL A 3 -8.88 13.15 -3.07
CA VAL A 3 -9.10 11.71 -3.09
C VAL A 3 -10.52 11.41 -3.59
N LEU A 4 -10.65 10.49 -4.54
CA LEU A 4 -11.95 10.10 -5.12
C LEU A 4 -12.51 8.79 -4.53
N LYS A 5 -11.65 7.93 -4.00
CA LYS A 5 -11.96 6.62 -3.41
C LYS A 5 -11.03 6.33 -2.24
N SER A 6 -11.38 5.37 -1.39
CA SER A 6 -10.49 4.90 -0.34
C SER A 6 -9.11 4.52 -0.89
N LEU A 7 -8.09 4.89 -0.14
CA LEU A 7 -6.70 4.56 -0.42
C LEU A 7 -6.30 3.40 0.50
N ASP A 8 -5.61 2.43 -0.06
CA ASP A 8 -5.15 1.24 0.65
C ASP A 8 -3.69 0.99 0.27
N ARG A 9 -2.78 1.09 1.25
CA ARG A 9 -1.34 1.01 0.98
C ARG A 9 -0.93 -0.42 0.64
N GLU A 10 -1.57 -1.39 1.28
CA GLU A 10 -1.37 -2.83 1.07
C GLU A 10 -1.70 -3.22 -0.37
N SER A 11 -2.72 -2.62 -0.96
CA SER A 11 -3.02 -2.76 -2.40
C SER A 11 -2.11 -1.92 -3.29
N GLN A 12 -1.89 -0.64 -2.95
CA GLN A 12 -1.10 0.28 -3.77
C GLN A 12 -0.45 1.39 -2.93
N SER A 13 0.87 1.33 -2.79
CA SER A 13 1.65 2.28 -1.98
C SER A 13 2.09 3.56 -2.71
N PHE A 14 2.02 3.59 -4.04
CA PHE A 14 2.57 4.68 -4.85
C PHE A 14 1.69 5.05 -6.05
N TYR A 15 1.61 6.35 -6.31
CA TYR A 15 0.95 6.92 -7.49
C TYR A 15 1.87 7.95 -8.16
N ASN A 16 2.00 7.88 -9.48
CA ASN A 16 2.64 8.91 -10.29
C ASN A 16 1.60 9.56 -11.19
N LEU A 17 1.26 10.81 -10.91
CA LEU A 17 0.30 11.57 -11.69
C LEU A 17 1.03 12.48 -12.67
N VAL A 18 0.52 12.57 -13.89
CA VAL A 18 0.97 13.53 -14.89
C VAL A 18 -0.05 14.66 -14.95
N VAL A 19 0.37 15.87 -14.61
CA VAL A 19 -0.48 17.06 -14.65
C VAL A 19 -0.06 17.90 -15.84
N GLN A 20 -1.01 18.18 -16.74
CA GLN A 20 -0.79 19.06 -17.88
C GLN A 20 -1.61 20.34 -17.71
N VAL A 21 -0.96 21.49 -17.89
CA VAL A 21 -1.61 22.80 -17.93
C VAL A 21 -1.54 23.34 -19.36
N HIS A 22 -2.57 24.10 -19.73
CA HIS A 22 -2.64 24.82 -21.00
C HIS A 22 -3.09 26.25 -20.72
N ASP A 23 -2.58 27.19 -21.50
CA ASP A 23 -3.10 28.55 -21.50
C ASP A 23 -4.33 28.69 -22.41
N LEU A 24 -5.01 29.83 -22.26
CA LEU A 24 -6.17 30.22 -23.05
C LEU A 24 -5.86 31.50 -23.85
N PRO A 25 -4.96 31.43 -24.83
CA PRO A 25 -4.58 32.61 -25.60
C PRO A 25 -5.76 33.10 -26.45
N GLN A 26 -5.87 34.42 -26.60
CA GLN A 26 -6.73 34.99 -27.63
C GLN A 26 -6.09 34.80 -29.01
N LEU A 27 -6.93 34.49 -30.01
CA LEU A 27 -6.48 34.40 -31.40
C LEU A 27 -5.85 35.74 -31.84
N PRO A 28 -4.72 35.71 -32.57
CA PRO A 28 -4.11 34.56 -33.27
C PRO A 28 -3.01 33.83 -32.49
N ALA A 29 -2.86 34.03 -31.18
CA ALA A 29 -1.74 33.46 -30.43
C ALA A 29 -1.83 31.93 -30.27
N SER A 30 -0.67 31.27 -30.31
CA SER A 30 -0.53 29.83 -30.13
C SER A 30 -0.67 29.45 -28.65
N ARG A 31 -1.27 28.28 -28.40
CA ARG A 31 -1.41 27.70 -27.05
C ARG A 31 -0.10 27.10 -26.56
N PHE A 32 0.32 27.46 -25.36
CA PHE A 32 1.39 26.80 -24.62
C PHE A 32 0.84 25.70 -23.73
N THR A 33 1.62 24.63 -23.58
CA THR A 33 1.33 23.57 -22.63
C THR A 33 2.56 23.28 -21.78
N SER A 34 2.35 22.93 -20.52
CA SER A 34 3.41 22.49 -19.61
C SER A 34 2.94 21.25 -18.87
N THR A 35 3.87 20.34 -18.62
CA THR A 35 3.59 19.05 -17.98
C THR A 35 4.49 18.87 -16.77
N ALA A 36 3.92 18.38 -15.68
CA ALA A 36 4.64 18.08 -14.44
C ALA A 36 4.27 16.68 -13.92
N HIS A 37 5.23 16.02 -13.27
CA HIS A 37 5.02 14.76 -12.56
C HIS A 37 4.78 15.03 -11.08
N VAL A 38 3.78 14.36 -10.51
CA VAL A 38 3.46 14.40 -9.07
C VAL A 38 3.56 12.99 -8.51
N SER A 39 4.56 12.77 -7.67
CA SER A 39 4.76 11.52 -6.96
C SER A 39 4.03 11.56 -5.62
N ILE A 40 3.13 10.60 -5.40
CA ILE A 40 2.36 10.45 -4.16
C ILE A 40 2.76 9.11 -3.55
N ILE A 41 3.24 9.17 -2.31
CA ILE A 41 3.63 8.00 -1.52
C ILE A 41 2.64 7.89 -0.36
N LEU A 42 1.96 6.76 -0.25
CA LEU A 42 1.06 6.49 0.87
C LEU A 42 1.89 6.10 2.08
N LEU A 43 1.65 6.77 3.19
CA LEU A 43 2.25 6.43 4.47
C LEU A 43 1.54 5.21 5.06
N ASP A 44 2.34 4.34 5.68
CA ASP A 44 1.84 3.16 6.35
C ASP A 44 1.10 3.51 7.64
N VAL A 45 0.03 2.77 7.88
CA VAL A 45 -0.81 2.87 9.07
C VAL A 45 -1.05 1.45 9.55
N ASN A 46 -0.98 1.25 10.86
CA ASN A 46 -1.21 -0.06 11.45
C ASN A 46 -2.71 -0.39 11.54
N ASP A 47 -3.32 -0.74 10.40
CA ASP A 47 -4.73 -1.13 10.27
C ASP A 47 -4.91 -2.64 10.03
N ASN A 48 -3.82 -3.38 9.84
CA ASN A 48 -3.80 -4.82 9.66
C ASN A 48 -3.32 -5.53 10.94
N PRO A 49 -4.21 -6.15 11.73
CA PRO A 49 -3.82 -6.86 12.95
C PRO A 49 -3.01 -8.12 12.63
N PRO A 50 -2.11 -8.55 13.52
CA PRO A 50 -1.34 -9.77 13.32
C PRO A 50 -2.26 -10.99 13.24
N ALA A 51 -1.96 -11.89 12.31
CA ALA A 51 -2.66 -13.16 12.15
C ALA A 51 -1.68 -14.33 12.34
N PHE A 52 -2.08 -15.32 13.13
CA PHE A 52 -1.33 -16.56 13.26
C PHE A 52 -1.53 -17.42 12.01
N LEU A 53 -0.43 -17.73 11.32
CA LEU A 53 -0.44 -18.68 10.21
C LEU A 53 -0.43 -20.13 10.70
N SER A 54 -0.01 -20.35 11.95
CA SER A 54 0.08 -21.66 12.56
C SER A 54 -1.29 -22.21 12.99
N PRO A 55 -1.48 -23.54 12.94
CA PRO A 55 -2.69 -24.16 13.45
C PRO A 55 -2.86 -23.92 14.95
N LYS A 56 -4.11 -23.76 15.41
CA LYS A 56 -4.45 -23.56 16.82
C LYS A 56 -4.21 -24.81 17.69
N LEU A 57 -4.06 -25.97 17.06
CA LEU A 57 -3.99 -27.27 17.72
C LEU A 57 -2.76 -28.03 17.21
N THR A 58 -2.07 -28.67 18.14
CA THR A 58 -0.95 -29.59 17.87
C THR A 58 -1.12 -30.83 18.75
N TYR A 59 -0.61 -31.96 18.29
CA TYR A 59 -0.72 -33.24 18.99
C TYR A 59 0.67 -33.72 19.37
N ILE A 60 0.80 -34.21 20.59
CA ILE A 60 2.07 -34.68 21.15
C ILE A 60 1.87 -36.12 21.63
N PRO A 61 2.76 -37.06 21.28
CA PRO A 61 2.73 -38.42 21.81
C PRO A 61 2.97 -38.46 23.33
N GLU A 62 2.32 -39.41 24.00
CA GLU A 62 2.65 -39.76 25.38
C GLU A 62 4.12 -40.19 25.50
N ASN A 63 4.78 -39.84 26.60
CA ASN A 63 6.21 -40.08 26.87
C ASN A 63 7.19 -39.26 26.02
N THR A 64 6.78 -38.07 25.57
CA THR A 64 7.70 -37.12 24.93
C THR A 64 8.80 -36.66 25.90
N PRO A 65 10.09 -36.59 25.48
CA PRO A 65 11.18 -36.16 26.34
C PRO A 65 11.00 -34.73 26.88
N ILE A 66 11.58 -34.47 28.05
CA ILE A 66 11.71 -33.12 28.60
C ILE A 66 12.44 -32.23 27.59
N ASP A 67 12.04 -30.95 27.54
CA ASP A 67 12.54 -29.91 26.63
C ASP A 67 12.19 -30.08 25.14
N THR A 68 11.21 -30.93 24.82
CA THR A 68 10.67 -31.02 23.46
C THR A 68 9.98 -29.72 23.05
N ILE A 69 10.40 -29.11 21.94
CA ILE A 69 9.74 -27.93 21.35
C ILE A 69 8.48 -28.39 20.62
N VAL A 70 7.33 -28.06 21.20
CA VAL A 70 5.99 -28.44 20.71
C VAL A 70 5.47 -27.47 19.65
N PHE A 71 5.81 -26.20 19.80
CA PHE A 71 5.38 -25.13 18.93
C PHE A 71 6.43 -24.02 18.94
N LYS A 72 6.70 -23.45 17.77
CA LYS A 72 7.53 -22.27 17.61
C LYS A 72 6.77 -21.32 16.69
N ALA A 73 6.43 -20.15 17.24
CA ALA A 73 5.80 -19.06 16.51
C ALA A 73 6.80 -18.40 15.54
#